data_AF-A0A958CQ91-F1
#
_entry.id   AF-A0A958CQ91-F1
#
_cell.length_a   1.000
_cell.length_b   1.000
_cell.length_c   1.000
_cell.angle_alpha   90.00
_cell.angle_beta   90.00
_cell.angle_gamma   90.00
#
_symmetry.space_group_name_H-M   'P 1'
#
loop_
_entity.id
_entity.type
_entity.pdbx_description
1 polymer ?
#
loop_
_entity_poly.entity_id
_entity_poly.type
_entity_poly.pdbx_seq_one_letter_code
_entity_poly.pdbx_strand_id
1 'polypeptide(L)'
;MERKTNGDRQSNDFPIWIVWQTATPVELDCGQVHAAGNAMPQVRSLELLAAVGNLETQIAHVHTAITGALEQILVGMQPSRAQLTTLRYEITSATLVAANPRLAATGVVLLDLNIDNLTVR
;
A
#
# COMPACT_ATOMS: atom_id res chain seq x y z
N MET A 1 -9.33 -31.10 35.59
CA MET A 1 -10.26 -30.79 34.49
C MET A 1 -9.83 -29.48 33.88
N GLU A 2 -9.12 -29.57 32.76
CA GLU A 2 -8.71 -28.42 31.96
C GLU A 2 -9.94 -27.86 31.23
N ARG A 3 -10.20 -26.56 31.35
CA ARG A 3 -11.03 -25.83 30.38
C ARG A 3 -10.11 -24.85 29.65
N LYS A 4 -9.56 -25.33 28.53
CA LYS A 4 -8.97 -24.47 27.50
C LYS A 4 -10.13 -23.77 26.80
N THR A 5 -10.38 -22.51 27.16
CA THR A 5 -11.08 -21.60 26.27
C THR A 5 -10.16 -21.37 25.07
N ASN A 6 -10.38 -22.12 24.00
CA ASN A 6 -9.96 -21.73 22.66
C ASN A 6 -10.72 -20.45 22.33
N GLY A 7 -10.20 -19.31 22.79
CA GLY A 7 -10.55 -18.04 22.19
C GLY A 7 -10.04 -18.10 20.76
N ASP A 8 -10.97 -17.96 19.81
CA ASP A 8 -10.67 -17.79 18.40
C ASP A 8 -9.61 -16.70 18.28
N ARG A 9 -8.37 -17.13 18.09
CA ARG A 9 -7.27 -16.27 17.68
C ARG A 9 -7.54 -15.99 16.22
N GLN A 10 -8.49 -15.11 15.95
CA GLN A 10 -8.61 -14.46 14.67
C GLN A 10 -7.27 -13.73 14.53
N SER A 11 -6.35 -14.31 13.75
CA SER A 11 -5.04 -13.72 13.49
C SER A 11 -5.28 -12.37 12.85
N ASN A 12 -5.29 -11.32 13.67
CA ASN A 12 -5.20 -9.92 13.26
C ASN A 12 -3.78 -9.59 12.75
N ASP A 13 -3.02 -10.62 12.37
CA ASP A 13 -1.68 -10.48 11.86
C ASP A 13 -1.81 -10.28 10.35
N PHE A 14 -1.38 -9.10 9.88
CA PHE A 14 -1.22 -8.86 8.46
C PHE A 14 -0.36 -9.99 7.84
N PRO A 15 -0.66 -10.41 6.59
CA PRO A 15 0.29 -11.23 5.86
C PRO A 15 1.63 -10.48 5.73
N ILE A 16 2.73 -11.23 5.71
CA ILE A 16 4.09 -10.67 5.62
C ILE A 16 4.22 -9.76 4.39
N TRP A 17 3.56 -10.13 3.28
CA TRP A 17 3.46 -9.33 2.07
C TRP A 17 2.02 -9.24 1.61
N ILE A 18 1.60 -8.05 1.18
CA ILE A 18 0.35 -7.83 0.44
C ILE A 18 0.65 -7.48 -1.00
N VAL A 19 -0.16 -7.99 -1.93
CA VAL A 19 -0.14 -7.62 -3.34
C VAL A 19 -1.12 -6.46 -3.54
N TRP A 20 -0.67 -5.38 -4.18
CA TRP A 20 -1.50 -4.22 -4.47
C TRP A 20 -1.46 -3.87 -5.96
N GLN A 21 -2.50 -3.19 -6.42
CA GLN A 21 -2.57 -2.65 -7.76
C GLN A 21 -3.49 -1.43 -7.80
N THR A 22 -3.24 -0.51 -8.72
CA THR A 22 -4.12 0.61 -8.99
C THR A 22 -5.45 0.10 -9.56
N ALA A 23 -6.57 0.41 -8.91
CA ALA A 23 -7.90 0.05 -9.41
C ALA A 23 -8.31 0.91 -10.62
N THR A 24 -7.98 2.20 -10.57
CA THR A 24 -8.11 3.17 -11.66
C THR A 24 -6.73 3.59 -12.15
N PRO A 25 -6.53 3.84 -13.46
CA PRO A 25 -5.26 4.38 -13.94
C PRO A 25 -5.03 5.78 -13.38
N VAL A 26 -3.76 6.15 -13.26
CA VAL A 26 -3.34 7.53 -13.02
C VAL A 26 -3.18 8.22 -14.36
N GLU A 27 -3.94 9.29 -14.58
CA GLU A 27 -3.89 10.10 -15.80
C GLU A 27 -2.66 11.00 -15.78
N LEU A 28 -1.74 10.79 -16.72
CA LEU A 28 -0.55 11.62 -16.94
C LEU A 28 -0.51 12.08 -18.40
N ASP A 29 0.32 13.08 -18.69
CA ASP A 29 0.52 13.55 -20.08
C ASP A 29 1.06 12.45 -21.02
N CYS A 30 1.77 11.47 -20.46
CA CYS A 30 2.31 10.34 -21.24
C CYS A 30 1.30 9.20 -21.47
N GLY A 31 0.10 9.27 -20.89
CA GLY A 31 -0.98 8.28 -21.01
C GLY A 31 -1.49 7.76 -19.67
N GLN A 32 -2.32 6.72 -19.74
CA GLN A 32 -2.94 6.10 -18.56
C GLN A 32 -1.97 5.13 -17.89
N VAL A 33 -1.51 5.45 -16.69
CA VAL A 33 -0.54 4.63 -15.96
C VAL A 33 -1.24 3.68 -14.99
N HIS A 34 -1.01 2.38 -15.16
CA HIS A 34 -1.36 1.35 -14.20
C HIS A 34 -0.12 0.87 -13.46
N ALA A 35 -0.26 0.64 -12.16
CA ALA A 35 0.82 0.11 -11.33
C ALA A 35 0.36 -1.08 -10.51
N ALA A 36 1.29 -2.00 -10.25
CA ALA A 36 1.11 -3.11 -9.35
C ALA A 36 2.42 -3.48 -8.67
N GLY A 37 2.32 -4.10 -7.51
CA GLY A 37 3.48 -4.59 -6.79
C GLY A 37 3.15 -5.20 -5.44
N ASN A 38 4.11 -5.15 -4.53
CA ASN A 38 4.04 -5.77 -3.22
C ASN A 38 4.38 -4.77 -2.12
N ALA A 39 3.83 -4.95 -0.93
CA ALA A 39 4.15 -4.12 0.23
C ALA A 39 4.22 -4.95 1.51
N MET A 40 5.08 -4.55 2.45
CA MET A 40 5.26 -5.20 3.74
C MET A 40 4.74 -4.29 4.86
N PRO A 41 3.46 -4.40 5.25
CA PRO A 41 2.90 -3.67 6.37
C PRO A 41 3.33 -4.28 7.71
N GLN A 42 3.59 -3.42 8.69
CA GLN A 42 3.79 -3.77 10.08
C GLN A 42 2.77 -3.04 10.95
N VAL A 43 2.09 -3.80 11.80
CA VAL A 43 1.17 -3.26 12.79
C VAL A 43 1.97 -2.67 13.96
N ARG A 44 1.73 -1.39 14.25
CA ARG A 44 2.30 -0.63 15.37
C ARG A 44 1.29 -0.42 16.49
N SER A 45 0.00 -0.43 16.17
CA SER A 45 -1.10 -0.39 17.16
C SER A 45 -2.26 -1.27 16.73
N LEU A 46 -2.49 -2.35 17.49
CA LEU A 46 -3.60 -3.27 17.26
C LEU A 46 -4.97 -2.62 17.49
N GLU A 47 -5.05 -1.67 18.42
CA GLU A 47 -6.30 -0.95 18.74
C GLU A 47 -6.74 -0.08 17.57
N LEU A 48 -5.82 0.73 17.03
CA LEU A 48 -6.10 1.58 15.87
C LEU A 48 -6.43 0.75 14.63
N LEU A 49 -5.72 -0.36 14.45
CA LEU A 49 -5.98 -1.25 13.33
C LEU A 49 -7.35 -1.92 13.44
N ALA A 50 -7.73 -2.39 14.63
CA ALA A 50 -9.03 -2.99 14.87
C ALA A 50 -10.18 -2.01 14.60
N ALA A 51 -9.97 -0.71 14.84
CA ALA A 51 -10.94 0.33 14.53
C ALA A 51 -11.18 0.53 13.02
N VAL A 52 -10.24 0.12 12.16
CA VAL A 52 -10.43 0.13 10.69
C VAL A 52 -11.47 -0.92 10.25
N GLY A 53 -11.57 -2.04 10.96
CA GLY A 53 -12.51 -3.11 10.67
C GLY A 53 -11.84 -4.48 10.60
N ASN A 54 -12.41 -5.38 9.79
CA ASN A 54 -11.88 -6.73 9.57
C ASN A 54 -10.61 -6.70 8.68
N LEU A 55 -9.94 -7.86 8.55
CA LEU A 55 -8.71 -7.99 7.77
C LEU A 55 -8.85 -7.50 6.31
N GLU A 56 -9.98 -7.75 5.66
CA GLU A 56 -10.22 -7.32 4.28
C GLU A 56 -10.27 -5.78 4.19
N THR A 57 -11.01 -5.13 5.10
CA THR A 57 -11.06 -3.66 5.19
C THR A 57 -9.69 -3.08 5.52
N GLN A 58 -8.93 -3.73 6.40
CA GLN A 58 -7.58 -3.32 6.76
C GLN A 58 -6.62 -3.39 5.55
N ILE A 59 -6.64 -4.49 4.78
CA ILE A 59 -5.83 -4.62 3.57
C ILE A 59 -6.26 -3.58 2.52
N ALA A 60 -7.57 -3.39 2.32
CA ALA A 60 -8.08 -2.37 1.40
C ALA A 60 -7.65 -0.95 1.80
N HIS A 61 -7.59 -0.67 3.10
CA HIS A 61 -7.06 0.59 3.61
C HIS A 61 -5.58 0.77 3.26
N VAL A 62 -4.76 -0.27 3.41
CA VAL A 62 -3.35 -0.23 3.01
C VAL A 62 -3.21 -0.01 1.50
N HIS A 63 -4.00 -0.70 0.67
CA HIS A 63 -3.99 -0.50 -0.78
C HIS A 63 -4.33 0.94 -1.14
N THR A 64 -5.40 1.49 -0.56
CA THR A 64 -5.85 2.87 -0.81
C THR A 64 -4.77 3.89 -0.45
N ALA A 65 -4.06 3.68 0.66
CA ALA A 65 -2.97 4.56 1.06
C ALA A 65 -1.79 4.50 0.07
N ILE A 66 -1.42 3.30 -0.40
CA ILE A 66 -0.35 3.11 -1.40
C ILE A 66 -0.75 3.75 -2.73
N THR A 67 -1.93 3.44 -3.26
CA THR A 67 -2.36 3.91 -4.59
C THR A 67 -2.58 5.42 -4.60
N GLY A 68 -3.16 5.98 -3.52
CA GLY A 68 -3.32 7.44 -3.40
C GLY A 68 -1.99 8.18 -3.21
N ALA A 69 -1.01 7.55 -2.54
CA ALA A 69 0.35 8.08 -2.48
C ALA A 69 1.03 8.07 -3.86
N LEU A 70 0.93 6.95 -4.57
CA LEU A 70 1.52 6.80 -5.89
C LEU A 70 0.94 7.82 -6.87
N GLU A 71 -0.39 7.97 -6.89
CA GLU A 71 -1.07 8.96 -7.73
C GLU A 71 -0.53 10.36 -7.48
N GLN A 72 -0.44 10.78 -6.21
CA GLN A 72 0.11 12.09 -5.85
C GLN A 72 1.55 12.27 -6.36
N ILE A 73 2.39 11.24 -6.22
CA ILE A 73 3.79 11.28 -6.67
C ILE A 73 3.86 11.40 -8.19
N LEU A 74 3.13 10.55 -8.91
CA LEU A 74 3.13 10.54 -10.37
C LEU A 74 2.59 11.85 -10.95
N VAL A 75 1.47 12.36 -10.40
CA VAL A 75 0.88 13.63 -10.84
C VAL A 75 1.81 14.82 -10.52
N GLY A 76 2.51 14.79 -9.38
CA GLY A 76 3.46 15.84 -9.02
C GLY A 76 4.74 15.81 -9.85
N MET A 77 5.22 14.63 -10.23
CA MET A 77 6.44 14.47 -11.02
C MET A 77 6.22 14.64 -12.53
N GLN A 78 5.02 14.30 -13.05
CA GLN A 78 4.71 14.20 -14.48
C GLN A 78 5.81 13.47 -15.29
N PRO A 79 6.18 12.23 -14.92
CA PRO A 79 7.21 11.50 -15.64
C PRO A 79 6.75 11.19 -17.07
N SER A 80 7.65 11.36 -18.04
CA SER A 80 7.47 10.81 -19.38
C SER A 80 7.50 9.27 -19.36
N ARG A 81 7.05 8.64 -20.45
CA ARG A 81 7.03 7.17 -20.58
C ARG A 81 8.41 6.54 -20.36
N ALA A 82 9.48 7.17 -20.83
CA ALA A 82 10.84 6.69 -20.60
C ALA A 82 11.27 6.81 -19.13
N GLN A 83 10.85 7.91 -18.48
CA GLN A 83 11.20 8.18 -17.09
C GLN A 83 10.50 7.26 -16.09
N LEU A 84 9.30 6.73 -16.40
CA LEU A 84 8.63 5.76 -15.52
C LEU A 84 9.50 4.55 -15.20
N THR A 85 10.26 4.06 -16.17
CA THR A 85 11.20 2.95 -15.96
C THR A 85 12.45 3.40 -15.21
N THR A 86 13.06 4.52 -15.60
CA THR A 86 14.33 4.95 -15.03
C THR A 86 14.20 5.49 -13.61
N LEU A 87 13.08 6.16 -13.30
CA LEU A 87 12.78 6.74 -11.99
C LEU A 87 11.98 5.79 -11.10
N ARG A 88 11.77 4.52 -11.49
CA ARG A 88 10.94 3.56 -10.75
C ARG A 88 11.32 3.48 -9.28
N TYR A 89 12.62 3.42 -8.97
CA TYR A 89 13.10 3.37 -7.59
C TYR A 89 12.75 4.64 -6.79
N GLU A 90 12.94 5.82 -7.40
CA GLU A 90 12.60 7.09 -6.78
C GLU A 90 11.09 7.22 -6.55
N ILE A 91 10.28 6.82 -7.54
CA ILE A 91 8.81 6.77 -7.44
C ILE A 91 8.40 5.84 -6.30
N THR A 92 8.97 4.63 -6.23
CA THR A 92 8.70 3.67 -5.15
C THR A 92 9.06 4.26 -3.78
N SER A 93 10.26 4.83 -3.64
CA SER A 93 10.73 5.42 -2.38
C SER A 93 9.84 6.59 -1.94
N ALA A 94 9.53 7.51 -2.86
CA ALA A 94 8.66 8.65 -2.59
C ALA A 94 7.23 8.19 -2.23
N THR A 95 6.71 7.16 -2.90
CA THR A 95 5.40 6.56 -2.60
C THR A 95 5.37 5.96 -1.20
N LEU A 96 6.41 5.21 -0.82
CA LEU A 96 6.54 4.64 0.52
C LEU A 96 6.51 5.73 1.60
N VAL A 97 7.33 6.78 1.41
CA VAL A 97 7.39 7.92 2.33
C VAL A 97 6.04 8.63 2.42
N ALA A 98 5.33 8.81 1.30
CA ALA A 98 4.04 9.49 1.27
C ALA A 98 2.87 8.62 1.79
N ALA A 99 2.94 7.29 1.68
CA ALA A 99 1.91 6.38 2.18
C ALA A 99 1.94 6.26 3.71
N ASN A 100 3.13 6.25 4.31
CA ASN A 100 3.31 6.01 5.76
C ASN A 100 2.58 6.99 6.69
N PRO A 101 2.56 8.31 6.45
CA PRO A 101 1.77 9.24 7.25
C PRO A 101 0.27 8.92 7.25
N ARG A 102 -0.28 8.42 6.14
CA ARG A 102 -1.69 8.03 6.01
C ARG A 102 -1.99 6.78 6.85
N LEU A 103 -1.07 5.82 6.85
CA LEU A 103 -1.19 4.55 7.57
C LEU A 103 -0.89 4.66 9.06
N ALA A 104 -0.06 5.62 9.46
CA ALA A 104 0.24 5.85 10.86
C ALA A 104 -1.04 6.18 11.67
N ALA A 105 -2.02 6.84 11.04
CA ALA A 105 -3.33 7.13 11.65
C ALA A 105 -4.14 5.87 11.99
N THR A 106 -3.87 4.75 11.32
CA THR A 106 -4.52 3.46 11.53
C THR A 106 -3.61 2.43 12.21
N GLY A 107 -2.50 2.90 12.77
CA GLY A 107 -1.57 2.05 13.51
C GLY A 107 -0.75 1.10 12.63
N VAL A 108 -0.58 1.40 11.35
CA VAL A 108 0.22 0.61 10.40
C VAL A 108 1.39 1.46 9.87
N VAL A 109 2.51 0.80 9.59
CA VAL A 109 3.62 1.37 8.81
C VAL A 109 4.02 0.39 7.73
N LEU A 110 4.34 0.86 6.54
CA LEU A 110 5.02 0.07 5.52
C LEU A 110 6.51 0.07 5.81
N LEU A 111 7.06 -1.12 5.98
CA LEU A 111 8.50 -1.35 6.10
C LEU A 111 9.17 -1.38 4.73
N ASP A 112 8.44 -1.90 3.74
CA ASP A 112 8.91 -2.00 2.37
C ASP A 112 7.75 -1.86 1.39
N LEU A 113 8.08 -1.37 0.20
CA LEU A 113 7.18 -1.21 -0.93
C LEU A 113 7.99 -1.49 -2.19
N ASN A 114 7.44 -2.34 -3.05
CA ASN A 114 7.99 -2.60 -4.37
C ASN A 114 6.92 -2.33 -5.43
N ILE A 115 7.35 -1.69 -6.51
CA ILE A 115 6.54 -1.49 -7.72
C ILE A 115 7.11 -2.42 -8.79
N ASP A 116 6.43 -3.54 -9.01
CA ASP A 116 6.84 -4.56 -9.98
C ASP A 116 6.55 -4.11 -11.41
N ASN A 117 5.44 -3.41 -11.60
CA ASN A 117 4.98 -2.96 -12.90
C ASN A 117 4.51 -1.50 -12.88
N LEU A 118 4.93 -0.73 -13.89
CA LEU A 118 4.42 0.58 -14.29
C LEU A 118 4.13 0.52 -15.79
N THR A 119 2.88 0.25 -16.15
CA THR A 119 2.47 0.13 -17.55
C THR A 119 1.68 1.37 -17.98
N VAL A 120 2.07 1.96 -19.11
CA VAL A 120 1.30 3.03 -19.76
C VAL A 120 0.43 2.43 -20.86
N ARG A 121 -0.88 2.62 -20.79
CA ARG A 121 -1.83 2.24 -21.83
C ARG A 121 -2.19 3.44 -22.71
#